data_AF-A0A847WSE3-F1
#
_entry.id   AF-A0A847WSE3-F1
#
_cell.length_a   1.000
_cell.length_b   1.000
_cell.length_c   1.000
_cell.angle_alpha   90.00
_cell.angle_beta   90.00
_cell.angle_gamma   90.00
#
_symmetry.space_group_name_H-M   'P 1'
#
loop_
_entity.id
_entity.type
_entity.pdbx_description
1 polymer ?
#
loop_
_entity_poly.entity_id
_entity_poly.type
_entity_poly.pdbx_seq_one_letter_code
_entity_poly.pdbx_strand_id
1 'polypeptide(L)'
;MKKYMRRLSIKVNADHLPIAWKYGLIFILLFILLVTSITFVARAINQTNQSVETLNDNSDHALLVTELSDKIRSKGLSVMGYAQFGSQTYVNEFEAIDQEINEQFDLLKEQLKHGKQIDLLNKIVDYNGQLTDMLYQDFMTISGNREFVVRLHSNRYIQLTEETTSALGDLSELIIEDRHDAEETVYQSQLFAQNLLLYSMLTTIIIAVILVLIVSRHVSKRL
;
A
#
# COMPACT_ATOMS: atom_id res chain seq x y z
N MET A 1 15.21 -52.17 16.50
CA MET A 1 15.06 -52.04 17.98
C MET A 1 15.93 -50.87 18.45
N LYS A 2 15.32 -49.91 19.17
CA LYS A 2 15.78 -48.56 19.57
C LYS A 2 17.25 -48.47 20.03
N LYS A 3 18.03 -47.54 19.46
CA LYS A 3 19.39 -47.20 19.93
C LYS A 3 19.48 -45.69 20.24
N TYR A 4 19.40 -45.40 21.53
CA TYR A 4 19.88 -44.22 22.29
C TYR A 4 19.44 -42.80 21.88
N MET A 5 18.38 -42.31 22.51
CA MET A 5 18.20 -40.88 22.82
C MET A 5 19.16 -40.48 23.96
N ARG A 6 20.20 -39.70 23.65
CA ARG A 6 21.00 -38.99 24.67
C ARG A 6 20.14 -37.85 25.23
N ARG A 7 19.73 -37.97 26.50
CA ARG A 7 19.18 -36.85 27.27
C ARG A 7 20.29 -35.82 27.48
N LEU A 8 20.13 -34.62 26.93
CA LEU A 8 20.95 -33.46 27.29
C LEU A 8 20.57 -33.05 28.72
N SER A 9 21.27 -33.60 29.72
CA SER A 9 21.16 -33.12 31.09
C SER A 9 22.16 -32.00 31.28
N ILE A 10 21.68 -30.76 31.23
CA ILE A 10 22.46 -29.59 31.64
C ILE A 10 22.55 -29.65 33.16
N LYS A 11 23.62 -30.27 33.68
CA LYS A 11 24.00 -30.16 35.10
C LYS A 11 24.71 -28.84 35.31
N VAL A 12 23.98 -27.82 35.75
CA VAL A 12 24.59 -26.59 36.30
C VAL A 12 24.94 -26.86 37.76
N ASN A 13 26.22 -27.00 38.08
CA ASN A 13 26.70 -27.25 39.44
C ASN A 13 26.70 -25.92 40.23
N ALA A 14 25.65 -25.62 40.99
CA ALA A 14 25.40 -24.31 41.62
C ALA A 14 25.63 -24.27 43.15
N ASP A 15 26.48 -25.16 43.70
CA ASP A 15 26.61 -25.32 45.15
C ASP A 15 27.54 -24.30 45.86
N HIS A 16 28.35 -23.53 45.12
CA HIS A 16 29.28 -22.52 45.67
C HIS A 16 29.17 -21.13 45.02
N LEU A 17 28.06 -20.82 44.35
CA LEU A 17 27.80 -19.49 43.82
C LEU A 17 27.28 -18.56 44.92
N PRO A 18 27.83 -17.34 45.09
CA PRO A 18 27.26 -16.35 45.99
C PRO A 18 25.81 -16.07 45.60
N ILE A 19 24.97 -15.84 46.60
CA ILE A 19 23.52 -15.64 46.46
C ILE A 19 23.21 -14.59 45.37
N ALA A 20 24.03 -13.54 45.27
CA ALA A 20 23.96 -12.51 44.23
C ALA A 20 24.04 -13.05 42.79
N TRP A 21 24.83 -14.09 42.52
CA TRP A 21 24.94 -14.70 41.18
C TRP A 21 23.75 -15.60 40.84
N LYS A 22 23.10 -16.21 41.85
CA LYS A 22 21.87 -16.99 41.66
C LYS A 22 20.70 -16.08 41.28
N TYR A 23 20.60 -14.91 41.89
CA TYR A 23 19.63 -13.88 41.49
C TYR A 23 20.02 -13.16 40.19
N GLY A 24 21.32 -12.93 39.95
CA GLY A 24 21.82 -12.28 38.73
C GLY A 24 21.52 -13.08 37.46
N LEU A 25 21.62 -14.41 37.50
CA LEU A 25 21.31 -15.27 36.35
C LEU A 25 19.82 -15.21 35.98
N ILE A 26 18.93 -15.09 36.97
CA ILE A 26 17.49 -14.90 36.76
C ILE A 26 17.22 -13.54 36.11
N PHE A 27 17.87 -12.48 36.60
CA PHE A 27 17.77 -11.15 36.02
C PHE A 27 18.23 -11.12 34.56
N ILE A 28 19.34 -11.78 34.24
CA ILE A 28 19.84 -11.91 32.86
C ILE A 28 18.81 -12.63 31.97
N LEU A 29 18.21 -13.72 32.48
CA LEU A 29 17.22 -14.49 31.73
C LEU A 29 15.94 -13.67 31.49
N LEU A 30 15.47 -12.93 32.50
CA LEU A 30 14.34 -11.99 32.36
C LEU A 30 14.67 -10.88 31.35
N PHE A 31 15.90 -10.36 31.38
CA PHE A 31 16.33 -9.31 30.45
C PHE A 31 16.36 -9.80 29.00
N ILE A 32 16.87 -11.02 28.77
CA ILE A 32 16.85 -11.66 27.44
C ILE A 32 15.41 -11.79 26.94
N LEU A 33 14.51 -12.31 27.79
CA LEU A 33 13.11 -12.51 27.45
C LEU A 33 12.42 -11.18 27.08
N LEU A 34 12.71 -10.13 27.84
CA LEU A 34 12.20 -8.78 27.61
C LEU A 34 12.71 -8.20 26.29
N VAL A 35 14.02 -8.31 26.01
CA VAL A 35 14.62 -7.83 24.75
C VAL A 35 14.03 -8.56 23.54
N THR A 36 13.84 -9.89 23.61
CA THR A 36 13.18 -10.63 22.54
C THR A 36 11.75 -10.16 22.31
N SER A 37 10.98 -9.96 23.39
CA SER A 37 9.60 -9.49 23.28
C SER A 37 9.52 -8.11 22.62
N ILE A 38 10.36 -7.16 23.07
CA ILE A 38 10.45 -5.82 22.46
C ILE A 38 10.81 -5.90 20.97
N THR A 39 11.75 -6.77 20.60
CA THR A 39 12.16 -6.94 19.20
C THR A 39 11.03 -7.45 18.31
N PHE A 40 10.24 -8.41 18.80
CA PHE A 40 9.07 -8.91 18.07
C PHE A 40 7.98 -7.85 17.91
N VAL A 41 7.71 -7.09 18.97
CA VAL A 41 6.75 -5.97 18.94
C VAL A 41 7.21 -4.90 17.95
N ALA A 42 8.49 -4.54 17.98
CA ALA A 42 9.04 -3.55 17.07
C ALA A 42 8.91 -3.99 15.60
N ARG A 43 9.14 -5.28 15.30
CA ARG A 43 8.90 -5.81 13.94
C ARG A 43 7.45 -5.74 13.53
N ALA A 44 6.53 -6.13 14.43
CA ALA A 44 5.11 -6.08 14.15
C ALA A 44 4.65 -4.63 13.87
N ILE A 45 5.08 -3.67 14.67
CA ILE A 45 4.79 -2.24 14.47
C ILE A 45 5.34 -1.75 13.12
N ASN A 46 6.57 -2.12 12.76
CA ASN A 46 7.14 -1.74 11.46
C ASN A 46 6.35 -2.31 10.28
N GLN A 47 5.91 -3.57 10.39
CA GLN A 47 5.08 -4.18 9.35
C GLN A 47 3.72 -3.48 9.22
N THR A 48 3.08 -3.13 10.33
CA THR A 48 1.84 -2.33 10.34
C THR A 48 2.06 -0.95 9.73
N ASN A 49 3.15 -0.25 10.07
CA ASN A 49 3.44 1.08 9.55
C ASN A 49 3.62 1.08 8.03
N GLN A 50 4.35 0.10 7.47
CA GLN A 50 4.53 -0.02 6.02
C GLN A 50 3.20 -0.25 5.29
N SER A 51 2.33 -1.08 5.86
CA SER A 51 1.01 -1.35 5.27
C SER A 51 0.03 -0.19 5.44
N VAL A 52 0.13 0.62 6.51
CA VAL A 52 -0.65 1.86 6.68
C VAL A 52 -0.18 2.96 5.72
N GLU A 53 1.12 3.07 5.46
CA GLU A 53 1.66 3.99 4.44
C GLU A 53 1.12 3.63 3.05
N THR A 54 1.11 2.33 2.72
CA THR A 54 0.49 1.81 1.48
C THR A 54 -1.01 2.11 1.40
N LEU A 55 -1.71 2.06 2.55
CA LEU A 55 -3.15 2.34 2.61
C LEU A 55 -3.49 3.81 2.31
N ASN A 56 -2.72 4.74 2.87
CA ASN A 56 -2.93 6.17 2.64
C ASN A 56 -2.62 6.54 1.19
N ASP A 57 -1.52 6.05 0.64
CA ASP A 57 -1.14 6.28 -0.76
C ASP A 57 -2.26 5.81 -1.71
N ASN A 58 -2.83 4.62 -1.49
CA ASN A 58 -3.90 4.09 -2.33
C ASN A 58 -5.20 4.92 -2.30
N SER A 59 -5.52 5.57 -1.17
CA SER A 59 -6.70 6.44 -1.08
C SER A 59 -6.52 7.73 -1.89
N ASP A 60 -5.33 8.32 -1.83
CA ASP A 60 -5.00 9.52 -2.58
C ASP A 60 -4.93 9.23 -4.09
N HIS A 61 -4.43 8.05 -4.49
CA HIS A 61 -4.42 7.62 -5.90
C HIS A 61 -5.82 7.41 -6.48
N ALA A 62 -6.74 6.79 -5.73
CA ALA A 62 -8.12 6.58 -6.21
C ALA A 62 -8.86 7.90 -6.44
N LEU A 63 -8.60 8.91 -5.59
CA LEU A 63 -9.12 10.26 -5.78
C LEU A 63 -8.53 10.91 -7.03
N LEU A 64 -7.20 10.84 -7.22
CA LEU A 64 -6.52 11.38 -8.41
C LEU A 64 -7.05 10.76 -9.71
N VAL A 65 -7.30 9.45 -9.73
CA VAL A 65 -7.87 8.74 -10.90
C VAL A 65 -9.31 9.19 -11.19
N THR A 66 -10.08 9.50 -10.15
CA THR A 66 -11.43 10.06 -10.29
C THR A 66 -11.37 11.47 -10.89
N GLU A 67 -10.50 12.33 -10.36
CA GLU A 67 -10.29 13.69 -10.90
C GLU A 67 -9.82 13.66 -12.37
N LEU A 68 -8.91 12.74 -12.71
CA LEU A 68 -8.47 12.52 -14.09
C LEU A 68 -9.64 12.16 -15.01
N SER A 69 -10.56 11.31 -14.56
CA SER A 69 -11.74 10.92 -15.34
C SER A 69 -12.62 12.13 -15.65
N ASP A 70 -12.83 13.00 -14.67
CA ASP A 70 -13.61 14.23 -14.85
C ASP A 70 -12.89 15.23 -15.78
N LYS A 71 -11.58 15.37 -15.64
CA LYS A 71 -10.77 16.21 -16.53
C LYS A 71 -10.78 15.69 -17.97
N ILE A 72 -10.68 14.39 -18.21
CA ILE A 72 -10.76 13.81 -19.56
C ILE A 72 -12.14 14.06 -20.18
N ARG A 73 -13.23 13.95 -19.40
CA ARG A 73 -14.57 14.33 -19.87
C ARG A 73 -14.64 15.81 -20.22
N SER A 74 -14.09 16.68 -19.37
CA SER A 74 -14.04 18.13 -19.59
C SER A 74 -13.22 18.52 -20.82
N LYS A 75 -12.05 17.89 -21.00
CA LYS A 75 -11.22 17.96 -22.21
C LYS A 75 -12.03 17.59 -23.45
N GLY A 76 -12.81 16.51 -23.37
CA GLY A 76 -13.68 16.11 -24.48
C GLY A 76 -14.81 17.09 -24.79
N LEU A 77 -15.43 17.68 -23.77
CA LEU A 77 -16.43 18.74 -23.94
C LEU A 77 -15.82 19.98 -24.62
N SER A 78 -14.57 20.33 -24.30
CA SER A 78 -13.85 21.43 -24.95
C SER A 78 -13.66 21.17 -26.44
N VAL A 79 -13.26 19.96 -26.85
CA VAL A 79 -13.16 19.61 -28.29
C VAL A 79 -14.51 19.69 -28.98
N MET A 80 -15.58 19.21 -28.36
CA MET A 80 -16.93 19.32 -28.93
C MET A 80 -17.39 20.78 -29.03
N GLY A 81 -17.06 21.61 -28.04
CA GLY A 81 -17.30 23.06 -28.07
C GLY A 81 -16.55 23.73 -29.22
N TYR A 82 -15.28 23.38 -29.43
CA TYR A 82 -14.51 23.84 -30.58
C TYR A 82 -15.13 23.39 -31.90
N ALA A 83 -15.48 22.11 -32.03
CA ALA A 83 -16.07 21.56 -33.25
C ALA A 83 -17.39 22.28 -33.62
N GLN A 84 -18.22 22.59 -32.62
CA GLN A 84 -19.51 23.26 -32.79
C GLN A 84 -19.36 24.76 -33.10
N PHE A 85 -18.56 25.47 -32.32
CA PHE A 85 -18.53 26.94 -32.33
C PHE A 85 -17.32 27.53 -33.05
N GLY A 86 -16.23 26.78 -33.16
CA GLY A 86 -14.96 27.19 -33.79
C GLY A 86 -14.19 28.25 -33.00
N SER A 87 -14.52 28.46 -31.73
CA SER A 87 -13.87 29.48 -30.90
C SER A 87 -12.54 28.97 -30.35
N GLN A 88 -11.49 29.78 -30.49
CA GLN A 88 -10.17 29.52 -29.89
C GLN A 88 -10.22 29.37 -28.36
N THR A 89 -11.22 29.94 -27.69
CA THR A 89 -11.42 29.76 -26.25
C THR A 89 -11.47 28.28 -25.84
N TYR A 90 -12.13 27.44 -26.63
CA TYR A 90 -12.23 26.00 -26.35
C TYR A 90 -10.91 25.26 -26.55
N VAL A 91 -10.06 25.72 -27.47
CA VAL A 91 -8.72 25.16 -27.66
C VAL A 91 -7.83 25.53 -26.48
N ASN A 92 -7.90 26.77 -26.01
CA ASN A 92 -7.13 27.19 -24.84
C ASN A 92 -7.58 26.47 -23.56
N GLU A 93 -8.88 26.24 -23.40
CA GLU A 93 -9.44 25.43 -22.30
C GLU A 93 -8.95 23.99 -22.38
N PHE A 94 -9.00 23.39 -23.58
CA PHE A 94 -8.45 22.07 -23.85
C PHE A 94 -6.97 21.96 -23.45
N GLU A 95 -6.13 22.92 -23.89
CA GLU A 95 -4.69 22.91 -23.62
C GLU A 95 -4.39 23.03 -22.12
N ALA A 96 -5.14 23.89 -21.41
CA ALA A 96 -5.00 24.02 -19.96
C ALA A 96 -5.36 22.71 -19.23
N ILE A 97 -6.48 22.08 -19.60
CA ILE A 97 -6.89 20.81 -19.03
C ILE A 97 -5.89 19.69 -19.37
N ASP A 98 -5.38 19.65 -20.60
CA ASP A 98 -4.40 18.64 -21.03
C ASP A 98 -3.09 18.76 -20.26
N GLN A 99 -2.64 19.99 -19.97
CA GLN A 99 -1.49 20.21 -19.10
C GLN A 99 -1.72 19.64 -17.69
N GLU A 100 -2.86 19.95 -17.07
CA GLU A 100 -3.20 19.42 -15.73
C GLU A 100 -3.30 17.89 -15.73
N ILE A 101 -3.85 17.28 -16.79
CA ILE A 101 -3.90 15.83 -16.97
C ILE A 101 -2.49 15.23 -17.03
N ASN A 102 -1.60 15.83 -17.82
CA ASN A 102 -0.23 15.33 -17.97
C ASN A 102 0.55 15.42 -16.65
N GLU A 103 0.39 16.51 -15.89
CA GLU A 103 0.96 16.65 -14.55
C GLU A 103 0.44 15.55 -13.60
N GLN A 104 -0.86 15.25 -13.62
CA GLN A 104 -1.44 14.17 -12.82
C GLN A 104 -0.98 12.76 -13.26
N PHE A 105 -0.75 12.54 -14.55
CA PHE A 105 -0.17 11.27 -15.03
C PHE A 105 1.27 11.07 -14.56
N ASP A 106 2.07 12.13 -14.53
CA ASP A 106 3.45 12.04 -14.03
C ASP A 106 3.48 11.72 -12.54
N LEU A 107 2.61 12.35 -11.74
CA LEU A 107 2.45 12.01 -10.31
C LEU A 107 2.06 10.53 -10.12
N LEU A 108 1.07 10.03 -10.86
CA LEU A 108 0.66 8.63 -10.78
C LEU A 108 1.78 7.66 -11.21
N LYS A 109 2.58 8.01 -12.22
CA LYS A 109 3.72 7.19 -12.64
C LYS A 109 4.80 7.07 -11.58
N GLU A 110 5.08 8.14 -10.83
CA GLU A 110 6.06 8.11 -9.74
C GLU A 110 5.59 7.25 -8.56
N GLN A 111 4.27 7.23 -8.33
CA GLN A 111 3.66 6.55 -7.20
C GLN A 111 3.39 5.06 -7.47
N LEU A 112 3.04 4.69 -8.71
CA LEU A 112 2.74 3.32 -9.08
C LEU A 112 4.01 2.51 -9.31
N LYS A 113 4.31 1.60 -8.38
CA LYS A 113 5.65 1.01 -8.30
C LYS A 113 5.94 0.00 -9.39
N HIS A 114 5.04 -0.93 -9.79
CA HIS A 114 5.16 -1.83 -10.97
C HIS A 114 3.85 -2.63 -11.17
N GLY A 115 3.64 -3.27 -12.33
CA GLY A 115 2.60 -4.30 -12.54
C GLY A 115 1.42 -3.89 -13.42
N LYS A 116 0.26 -4.53 -13.24
CA LYS A 116 -0.93 -4.29 -14.10
C LYS A 116 -1.39 -2.83 -14.11
N GLN A 117 -1.21 -2.11 -12.99
CA GLN A 117 -1.57 -0.70 -12.87
C GLN A 117 -0.71 0.19 -13.77
N ILE A 118 0.61 -0.05 -13.89
CA ILE A 118 1.47 0.77 -14.77
C ILE A 118 1.19 0.49 -16.25
N ASP A 119 0.91 -0.77 -16.59
CA ASP A 119 0.55 -1.14 -17.97
C ASP A 119 -0.77 -0.49 -18.40
N LEU A 120 -1.76 -0.49 -17.51
CA LEU A 120 -3.04 0.17 -17.73
C LEU A 120 -2.90 1.69 -17.79
N LEU A 121 -2.10 2.29 -16.89
CA LEU A 121 -1.81 3.73 -16.93
C LEU A 121 -1.15 4.14 -18.24
N ASN A 122 -0.16 3.39 -18.71
CA ASN A 122 0.51 3.68 -19.99
C ASN A 122 -0.47 3.63 -21.17
N LYS A 123 -1.42 2.69 -21.13
CA LYS A 123 -2.50 2.61 -22.13
C LYS A 123 -3.44 3.80 -22.07
N ILE A 124 -3.79 4.27 -20.87
CA ILE A 124 -4.62 5.47 -20.65
C ILE A 124 -3.89 6.71 -21.18
N VAL A 125 -2.58 6.84 -20.92
CA VAL A 125 -1.75 7.94 -21.43
C VAL A 125 -1.74 7.94 -22.97
N ASP A 126 -1.61 6.77 -23.59
CA ASP A 126 -1.67 6.63 -25.05
C ASP A 126 -3.04 7.06 -25.59
N TYR A 127 -4.13 6.61 -24.97
CA TYR A 127 -5.49 7.02 -25.36
C TYR A 127 -5.71 8.53 -25.20
N ASN A 128 -5.21 9.13 -24.12
CA ASN A 128 -5.25 10.58 -23.93
C ASN A 128 -4.45 11.33 -25.01
N GLY A 129 -3.30 10.79 -25.42
CA GLY A 129 -2.51 11.31 -26.53
C GLY A 129 -3.28 11.25 -27.86
N GLN A 130 -3.96 10.14 -28.13
CA GLN A 130 -4.81 10.02 -29.32
C GLN A 130 -5.97 11.03 -29.32
N LEU A 131 -6.58 11.33 -28.17
CA LEU A 131 -7.58 12.40 -28.05
C LEU A 131 -6.98 13.77 -28.41
N THR A 132 -5.74 14.04 -27.98
CA THR A 132 -5.02 15.26 -28.34
C THR A 132 -4.72 15.33 -29.84
N ASP A 133 -4.25 14.24 -30.42
CA ASP A 133 -3.99 14.18 -31.86
C ASP A 133 -5.26 14.42 -32.68
N MET A 134 -6.40 13.86 -32.25
CA MET A 134 -7.67 14.08 -32.93
C MET A 134 -8.07 15.56 -32.99
N LEU A 135 -7.86 16.35 -31.93
CA LEU A 135 -8.15 17.80 -31.98
C LEU A 135 -7.38 18.47 -33.13
N TYR A 136 -6.06 18.29 -33.17
CA TYR A 136 -5.21 18.98 -34.13
C TYR A 136 -5.33 18.42 -35.55
N GLN A 137 -5.38 17.10 -35.69
CA GLN A 137 -5.35 16.43 -36.99
C GLN A 137 -6.74 16.32 -37.63
N ASP A 138 -7.78 16.09 -36.85
CA ASP A 138 -9.14 15.90 -37.39
C ASP A 138 -9.98 17.18 -37.30
N PHE A 139 -10.04 17.80 -36.12
CA PHE A 139 -10.97 18.91 -35.89
C PHE A 139 -10.44 20.26 -36.41
N MET A 140 -9.13 20.52 -36.31
CA MET A 140 -8.53 21.79 -36.73
C MET A 140 -8.10 21.84 -38.21
N THR A 141 -7.84 20.69 -38.84
CA THR A 141 -7.25 20.64 -40.20
C THR A 141 -8.28 20.80 -41.33
N ILE A 142 -9.58 20.60 -41.07
CA ILE A 142 -10.62 20.61 -42.12
C ILE A 142 -11.16 22.03 -42.35
N SER A 143 -10.76 22.65 -43.46
CA SER A 143 -11.28 23.95 -43.89
C SER A 143 -12.65 23.82 -44.58
N GLY A 144 -13.68 24.45 -44.01
CA GLY A 144 -14.84 24.91 -44.78
C GLY A 144 -16.20 24.26 -44.50
N ASN A 145 -16.29 23.12 -43.80
CA ASN A 145 -17.58 22.56 -43.38
C ASN A 145 -17.51 21.90 -41.99
N ARG A 146 -17.66 22.71 -40.94
CA ARG A 146 -17.64 22.25 -39.53
C ARG A 146 -18.69 21.19 -39.22
N GLU A 147 -19.88 21.29 -39.80
CA GLU A 147 -20.94 20.30 -39.58
C GLU A 147 -20.55 18.91 -40.10
N PHE A 148 -19.81 18.87 -41.21
CA PHE A 148 -19.25 17.63 -41.74
C PHE A 148 -18.16 17.06 -40.81
N VAL A 149 -17.26 17.90 -40.28
CA VAL A 149 -16.22 17.49 -39.32
C VAL A 149 -16.82 16.86 -38.08
N VAL A 150 -17.80 17.54 -37.48
CA VAL A 150 -18.51 17.07 -36.29
C VAL A 150 -19.14 15.71 -36.58
N ARG A 151 -19.84 15.56 -37.71
CA ARG A 151 -20.50 14.29 -38.08
C ARG A 151 -19.51 13.15 -38.29
N LEU A 152 -18.33 13.44 -38.84
CA LEU A 152 -17.34 12.42 -39.19
C LEU A 152 -16.54 11.94 -37.97
N HIS A 153 -16.15 12.85 -37.07
CA HIS A 153 -15.19 12.54 -36.00
C HIS A 153 -15.79 12.44 -34.60
N SER A 154 -16.97 13.04 -34.33
CA SER A 154 -17.49 13.11 -32.95
C SER A 154 -17.77 11.75 -32.33
N ASN A 155 -18.32 10.79 -33.09
CA ASN A 155 -18.59 9.46 -32.55
C ASN A 155 -17.29 8.75 -32.13
N ARG A 156 -16.24 8.84 -32.95
CA ARG A 156 -14.94 8.25 -32.62
C ARG A 156 -14.33 8.92 -31.40
N TYR A 157 -14.43 10.25 -31.33
CA TYR A 157 -13.88 11.02 -30.22
C TYR A 157 -14.60 10.71 -28.90
N ILE A 158 -15.94 10.68 -28.92
CA ILE A 158 -16.77 10.33 -27.76
C ILE A 158 -16.45 8.90 -27.31
N GLN A 159 -16.39 7.95 -28.24
CA GLN A 159 -16.05 6.56 -27.91
C GLN A 159 -14.67 6.45 -27.26
N LEU A 160 -13.65 7.09 -27.83
CA LEU A 160 -12.30 7.07 -27.23
C LEU A 160 -12.28 7.74 -25.86
N THR A 161 -13.05 8.82 -25.67
CA THR A 161 -13.22 9.46 -24.36
C THR A 161 -13.84 8.49 -23.36
N GLU A 162 -14.90 7.78 -23.74
CA GLU A 162 -15.54 6.76 -22.91
C GLU A 162 -14.59 5.61 -22.58
N GLU A 163 -13.88 5.07 -23.58
CA GLU A 163 -12.87 4.01 -23.39
C GLU A 163 -11.75 4.45 -22.45
N THR A 164 -11.30 5.70 -22.55
CA THR A 164 -10.28 6.26 -21.66
C THR A 164 -10.80 6.39 -20.22
N THR A 165 -12.01 6.92 -20.04
CA THR A 165 -12.63 7.04 -18.71
C THR A 165 -13.00 5.68 -18.11
N SER A 166 -13.35 4.69 -18.92
CA SER A 166 -13.58 3.32 -18.47
C SER A 166 -12.29 2.68 -17.99
N ALA A 167 -11.20 2.84 -18.74
CA ALA A 167 -9.89 2.34 -18.34
C ALA A 167 -9.38 3.00 -17.04
N LEU A 168 -9.66 4.29 -16.83
CA LEU A 168 -9.43 4.93 -15.53
C LEU A 168 -10.30 4.33 -14.41
N GLY A 169 -11.55 3.96 -14.70
CA GLY A 169 -12.39 3.20 -13.78
C GLY A 169 -11.76 1.86 -13.38
N ASP A 170 -11.28 1.09 -14.35
CA ASP A 170 -10.58 -0.18 -14.12
C ASP A 170 -9.29 0.04 -13.30
N LEU A 171 -8.55 1.12 -13.54
CA LEU A 171 -7.37 1.48 -12.76
C LEU A 171 -7.72 1.80 -11.30
N SER A 172 -8.83 2.51 -11.08
CA SER A 172 -9.35 2.79 -9.73
C SER A 172 -9.72 1.50 -9.00
N GLU A 173 -10.38 0.56 -9.69
CA GLU A 173 -10.73 -0.74 -9.12
C GLU A 173 -9.48 -1.53 -8.72
N LEU A 174 -8.43 -1.56 -9.56
CA LEU A 174 -7.15 -2.20 -9.23
C LEU A 174 -6.46 -1.56 -8.01
N ILE A 175 -6.54 -0.23 -7.86
CA ILE A 175 -5.98 0.47 -6.69
C ILE A 175 -6.77 0.12 -5.42
N ILE A 176 -8.10 -0.01 -5.54
CA ILE A 176 -8.98 -0.38 -4.43
C ILE A 176 -8.79 -1.86 -4.04
N GLU A 177 -8.58 -2.76 -5.01
CA GLU A 177 -8.29 -4.18 -4.76
C GLU A 177 -6.98 -4.33 -3.97
N ASP A 178 -5.91 -3.69 -4.40
CA ASP A 178 -4.63 -3.66 -3.67
C ASP A 178 -4.79 -3.06 -2.26
N ARG A 179 -5.70 -2.09 -2.09
CA ARG A 179 -6.04 -1.52 -0.79
C ARG A 179 -6.69 -2.57 0.12
N HIS A 180 -7.63 -3.35 -0.39
CA HIS A 180 -8.32 -4.37 0.39
C HIS A 180 -7.35 -5.46 0.88
N ASP A 181 -6.45 -5.91 0.01
CA ASP A 181 -5.40 -6.87 0.35
C ASP A 181 -4.42 -6.32 1.40
N ALA A 182 -4.08 -5.03 1.30
CA ALA A 182 -3.28 -4.34 2.29
C ALA A 182 -4.01 -4.21 3.65
N GLU A 183 -5.30 -3.86 3.65
CA GLU A 183 -6.14 -3.79 4.86
C GLU A 183 -6.22 -5.15 5.58
N GLU A 184 -6.46 -6.23 4.84
CA GLU A 184 -6.50 -7.58 5.42
C GLU A 184 -5.14 -7.96 6.02
N THR A 185 -4.05 -7.65 5.33
CA THR A 185 -2.69 -7.92 5.82
C THR A 185 -2.37 -7.12 7.09
N VAL A 186 -2.77 -5.85 7.19
CA VAL A 186 -2.63 -5.02 8.41
C VAL A 186 -3.39 -5.68 9.56
N TYR A 187 -4.65 -6.03 9.33
CA TYR A 187 -5.54 -6.57 10.35
C TYR A 187 -5.00 -7.89 10.90
N GLN A 188 -4.57 -8.80 10.03
CA GLN A 188 -3.97 -10.08 10.43
C GLN A 188 -2.65 -9.88 11.19
N SER A 189 -1.80 -8.97 10.72
CA SER A 189 -0.51 -8.66 11.37
C SER A 189 -0.74 -8.08 12.78
N GLN A 190 -1.74 -7.22 12.94
CA GLN A 190 -2.09 -6.62 14.22
C GLN A 190 -2.67 -7.65 15.20
N LEU A 191 -3.57 -8.53 14.75
CA LEU A 191 -4.08 -9.62 15.57
C LEU A 191 -2.98 -10.60 15.98
N PHE A 192 -2.09 -10.95 15.06
CA PHE A 192 -0.94 -11.79 15.36
C PHE A 192 -0.02 -11.15 16.42
N ALA A 193 0.30 -9.86 16.26
CA ALA A 193 1.12 -9.12 17.21
C ALA A 193 0.48 -9.04 18.60
N GLN A 194 -0.82 -8.77 18.66
CA GLN A 194 -1.58 -8.71 19.91
C GLN A 194 -1.60 -10.07 20.62
N ASN A 195 -1.87 -11.15 19.89
CA ASN A 195 -1.87 -12.50 20.45
C ASN A 195 -0.48 -12.92 20.91
N LEU A 196 0.55 -12.62 20.12
CA LEU A 196 1.94 -12.91 20.48
C LEU A 196 2.35 -12.17 21.76
N LEU A 197 1.94 -10.91 21.92
CA LEU A 197 2.16 -10.12 23.14
C LEU A 197 1.48 -10.76 24.35
N LEU A 198 0.19 -11.12 24.24
CA LEU A 198 -0.57 -11.78 25.30
C LEU A 198 0.11 -13.08 25.74
N TYR A 199 0.48 -13.95 24.80
CA TYR A 199 1.17 -15.22 25.12
C TYR A 199 2.58 -14.99 25.70
N SER A 200 3.31 -13.99 25.19
CA SER A 200 4.64 -13.64 25.71
C SER A 200 4.56 -13.11 27.15
N MET A 201 3.55 -12.30 27.48
CA MET A 201 3.35 -11.82 28.85
C MET A 201 2.98 -12.96 29.80
N LEU A 202 2.04 -13.84 29.42
CA LEU A 202 1.64 -14.97 30.25
C LEU A 202 2.80 -15.93 30.50
N THR A 203 3.56 -16.28 29.47
CA THR A 203 4.75 -17.16 29.61
C THR A 203 5.81 -16.53 30.50
N THR A 204 6.06 -15.21 30.36
CA THR A 204 6.98 -14.47 31.23
C THR A 204 6.56 -14.53 32.70
N ILE A 205 5.28 -14.32 32.99
CA ILE A 205 4.72 -14.39 34.35
C ILE A 205 4.90 -15.78 34.94
N ILE A 206 4.57 -16.83 34.18
CA ILE A 206 4.70 -18.22 34.62
C ILE A 206 6.17 -18.55 34.94
N ILE A 207 7.10 -18.16 34.05
CA ILE A 207 8.54 -18.39 34.25
C ILE A 207 9.02 -17.63 35.49
N ALA A 208 8.62 -16.37 35.68
CA ALA A 208 8.98 -15.58 36.85
C ALA A 208 8.49 -16.23 38.16
N VAL A 209 7.23 -16.68 38.21
CA VAL A 209 6.66 -17.37 39.38
C VAL A 209 7.41 -18.66 39.68
N ILE A 210 7.67 -19.50 38.67
CA ILE A 210 8.41 -20.75 38.83
C ILE A 210 9.82 -20.49 39.39
N LEU A 211 10.52 -19.49 38.85
CA LEU A 211 11.87 -19.13 39.30
C LEU A 211 11.87 -18.66 40.75
N VAL A 212 10.92 -17.79 41.15
CA VAL A 212 10.78 -17.34 42.54
C VAL A 212 10.53 -18.52 43.48
N LEU A 213 9.64 -19.45 43.10
CA LEU A 213 9.36 -20.65 43.91
C LEU A 213 10.58 -21.57 44.06
N ILE A 214 11.35 -21.77 42.98
CA ILE A 214 12.56 -22.60 43.01
C ILE A 214 13.62 -21.99 43.93
N VAL A 215 13.84 -20.68 43.83
CA VAL A 215 14.81 -19.96 44.68
C VAL A 215 14.37 -19.98 46.13
N SER A 216 13.11 -19.66 46.41
CA SER A 216 12.53 -19.70 47.76
C SER A 216 12.74 -21.06 48.43
N ARG A 217 12.48 -22.16 47.69
CA ARG A 217 12.74 -23.53 48.17
C ARG A 217 14.23 -23.85 48.41
N HIS A 218 15.14 -23.32 47.60
CA HIS A 218 16.57 -23.58 47.76
C HIS A 218 17.20 -22.78 48.90
N VAL A 219 16.74 -21.55 49.14
CA VAL A 219 17.22 -20.71 50.24
C VAL A 219 16.69 -21.25 51.58
N SER A 220 15.41 -21.63 51.66
CA SER A 220 14.81 -22.17 52.88
C SER A 220 15.35 -23.56 53.30
N LYS A 221 16.05 -24.28 52.42
CA LYS A 221 16.68 -25.58 52.77
C LYS A 221 18.10 -25.44 53.34
N ARG A 222 18.70 -24.24 53.26
CA ARG A 222 20.08 -23.96 53.72
C ARG A 222 20.15 -22.93 54.86
N LEU A 223 18.99 -22.48 55.35
CA LEU A 223 18.80 -21.84 56.65
C LEU A 223 18.25 -22.88 57.62
#